data_AF-A0A972C9U3-F1
#
_entry.id   AF-A0A972C9U3-F1
#
_cell.length_a   1.000
_cell.length_b   1.000
_cell.length_c   1.000
_cell.angle_alpha   90.00
_cell.angle_beta   90.00
_cell.angle_gamma   90.00
#
_symmetry.space_group_name_H-M   'P 1'
#
loop_
_entity.id
_entity.type
_entity.pdbx_description
1 polymer ?
#
loop_
_entity_poly.entity_id
_entity_poly.type
_entity_poly.pdbx_seq_one_letter_code
_entity_poly.pdbx_strand_id
1 'polypeptide(L)' 'MKNRKRKIEDMLTPEEKKLYHKVLEDIAKNEDFYASSTAEEITYHLIEECGFDKEAIYKLFKKITRINEG' A
#
# COMPACT_ATOMS: atom_id res chain seq x y z
N MET A 1 16.82 1.73 -9.21
CA MET A 1 15.59 1.72 -8.37
C MET A 1 15.39 0.45 -7.50
N LYS A 2 16.31 -0.54 -7.47
CA LYS A 2 16.16 -1.77 -6.63
C LYS A 2 16.38 -1.58 -5.11
N ASN A 3 17.04 -0.50 -4.67
CA ASN A 3 17.42 -0.34 -3.26
C ASN A 3 16.29 0.13 -2.32
N ARG A 4 15.25 0.83 -2.80
CA ARG A 4 14.21 1.39 -1.93
C ARG A 4 13.15 0.36 -1.52
N LYS A 5 12.74 -0.53 -2.43
CA LYS A 5 11.76 -1.59 -2.13
C LYS A 5 12.26 -2.55 -1.04
N ARG A 6 13.52 -2.99 -1.13
CA ARG A 6 14.15 -3.82 -0.08
C ARG A 6 14.14 -3.13 1.29
N LYS A 7 14.52 -1.83 1.34
CA LYS A 7 14.49 -1.06 2.59
C LYS A 7 13.10 -0.98 3.22
N ILE A 8 12.05 -0.76 2.43
CA ILE A 8 10.67 -0.71 2.97
C ILE A 8 10.29 -2.09 3.49
N GLU A 9 10.41 -3.13 2.66
CA GLU A 9 10.04 -4.49 3.03
C GLU A 9 10.79 -5.00 4.26
N ASP A 10 12.05 -4.61 4.46
CA ASP A 10 12.84 -4.98 5.64
C ASP A 10 12.33 -4.33 6.94
N MET A 11 11.61 -3.20 6.86
CA MET A 11 11.08 -2.44 8.00
C MET A 11 9.63 -2.79 8.35
N LEU A 12 8.96 -3.60 7.52
CA LEU A 12 7.60 -4.07 7.75
C LEU A 12 7.57 -5.35 8.58
N THR A 13 6.56 -5.50 9.44
CA THR A 13 6.27 -6.79 10.10
C THR A 13 5.79 -7.83 9.07
N PRO A 14 5.78 -9.14 9.40
CA PRO A 14 5.28 -10.16 8.48
C PRO A 14 3.84 -9.91 7.99
N GLU A 15 2.97 -9.38 8.85
CA GLU A 15 1.58 -9.04 8.53
C GLU A 15 1.50 -7.82 7.60
N GLU A 16 2.29 -6.78 7.90
CA GLU A 16 2.39 -5.59 7.06
C GLU A 16 2.96 -5.92 5.68
N LYS A 17 3.94 -6.84 5.58
CA LYS A 17 4.48 -7.30 4.29
C LYS A 17 3.42 -7.99 3.44
N LYS A 18 2.61 -8.86 4.05
CA LYS A 18 1.49 -9.52 3.36
C LYS A 18 0.50 -8.51 2.81
N LEU A 19 0.13 -7.51 3.62
CA LEU A 19 -0.78 -6.45 3.18
C LEU A 19 -0.14 -5.60 2.07
N TYR A 20 1.13 -5.23 2.22
CA TYR A 20 1.89 -4.48 1.23
C TYR A 20 1.95 -5.19 -0.13
N HIS A 21 2.24 -6.50 -0.14
CA HIS A 21 2.25 -7.29 -1.37
C HIS A 21 0.87 -7.38 -2.01
N LYS A 22 -0.20 -7.58 -1.22
CA LYS A 22 -1.58 -7.57 -1.75
C LYS A 22 -1.93 -6.24 -2.41
N VAL A 23 -1.56 -5.11 -1.79
CA VAL A 23 -1.77 -3.77 -2.36
C VAL A 23 -0.97 -3.60 -3.66
N LEU A 24 0.29 -4.07 -3.71
CA LEU A 24 1.09 -4.00 -4.94
C LEU A 24 0.51 -4.88 -6.07
N GLU A 25 0.01 -6.07 -5.74
CA GLU A 25 -0.64 -6.96 -6.70
C GLU A 25 -1.93 -6.34 -7.26
N ASP A 26 -2.70 -5.66 -6.42
CA ASP A 26 -3.92 -4.97 -6.83
C ASP A 26 -3.61 -3.78 -7.74
N ILE A 27 -2.65 -2.94 -7.36
CA ILE A 27 -2.16 -1.83 -8.20
C ILE A 27 -1.71 -2.34 -9.57
N ALA A 28 -1.00 -3.46 -9.63
CA ALA A 28 -0.55 -4.04 -10.89
C ALA A 28 -1.69 -4.59 -11.77
N LYS A 29 -2.82 -4.97 -11.18
CA LYS A 29 -4.01 -5.45 -11.91
C LYS A 29 -4.91 -4.30 -12.37
N ASN A 30 -4.90 -3.20 -11.62
CA ASN A 30 -5.82 -2.07 -11.79
C ASN A 30 -5.05 -0.77 -12.14
N GLU A 31 -3.96 -0.86 -12.90
CA GLU A 31 -3.02 0.26 -13.12
C GLU A 31 -3.71 1.55 -13.61
N ASP A 32 -4.66 1.44 -14.54
CA ASP A 32 -5.42 2.58 -15.08
C ASP A 32 -6.29 3.28 -14.02
N PHE A 33 -6.87 2.52 -13.09
CA PHE A 33 -7.63 3.08 -11.96
C PHE A 33 -6.68 3.89 -11.07
N TYR A 34 -5.59 3.29 -10.62
CA TYR A 34 -4.64 3.98 -9.74
C TYR A 34 -3.93 5.19 -10.39
N ALA A 35 -3.80 5.20 -11.71
CA ALA A 35 -3.23 6.33 -12.45
C ALA A 35 -4.18 7.53 -12.57
N SER A 36 -5.49 7.31 -12.49
CA SER A 36 -6.51 8.33 -12.74
C SER A 36 -7.34 8.71 -11.51
N SER A 37 -7.34 7.86 -10.48
CA SER A 37 -8.13 8.04 -9.26
C SER A 37 -7.50 9.00 -8.25
N THR A 38 -8.38 9.62 -7.48
CA THR A 38 -8.05 10.40 -6.29
C THR A 38 -7.63 9.50 -5.13
N ALA A 39 -6.99 10.07 -4.12
CA ALA A 39 -6.64 9.36 -2.90
C ALA A 39 -7.88 8.82 -2.15
N GLU A 40 -9.01 9.52 -2.23
CA GLU A 40 -10.28 9.11 -1.61
C GLU A 40 -10.85 7.87 -2.30
N GLU A 41 -10.88 7.85 -3.63
CA GLU A 41 -11.32 6.70 -4.43
C GLU A 41 -10.40 5.49 -4.23
N ILE A 42 -9.09 5.69 -4.20
CA ILE A 42 -8.12 4.62 -3.92
C ILE A 42 -8.35 4.03 -2.52
N THR A 43 -8.56 4.90 -1.52
CA THR A 43 -8.81 4.46 -0.14
C THR A 43 -10.12 3.69 -0.04
N TYR A 44 -11.17 4.17 -0.73
CA TYR A 44 -12.46 3.49 -0.81
C TYR A 44 -12.32 2.10 -1.44
N HIS A 45 -11.67 2.01 -2.61
CA HIS A 45 -11.42 0.75 -3.31
C HIS A 45 -10.70 -0.28 -2.42
N LEU A 46 -9.62 0.13 -1.76
CA LEU A 46 -8.85 -0.76 -0.90
C LEU A 46 -9.65 -1.29 0.30
N ILE A 47 -10.56 -0.51 0.86
CA ILE A 47 -11.34 -0.89 2.04
C ILE A 47 -12.59 -1.67 1.64
N GLU A 48 -13.39 -1.11 0.74
CA GLU A 48 -14.73 -1.61 0.43
C GLU A 48 -14.71 -2.68 -0.68
N GLU A 49 -13.83 -2.55 -1.67
CA GLU A 49 -13.77 -3.49 -2.81
C GLU A 49 -12.75 -4.61 -2.56
N CYS A 50 -11.55 -4.27 -2.09
CA CYS A 50 -10.54 -5.29 -1.74
C CYS A 50 -10.77 -5.92 -0.36
N GLY A 51 -11.62 -5.32 0.48
CA GLY A 51 -11.93 -5.81 1.83
C GLY A 51 -10.76 -5.69 2.82
N PHE A 52 -9.82 -4.76 2.60
CA PHE A 52 -8.70 -4.58 3.52
C PHE A 52 -9.13 -3.82 4.77
N ASP A 53 -8.54 -4.21 5.90
CA ASP A 53 -8.79 -3.51 7.16
C ASP A 53 -8.30 -2.05 7.07
N LYS A 54 -9.22 -1.12 7.36
CA LYS A 54 -8.97 0.32 7.29
C LYS A 54 -7.82 0.76 8.19
N GLU A 55 -7.77 0.23 9.42
CA GLU A 55 -6.72 0.60 10.37
C GLU A 55 -5.35 0.08 9.93
N ALA A 56 -5.29 -1.15 9.41
CA ALA A 56 -4.09 -1.76 8.88
C ALA A 56 -3.56 -1.00 7.65
N ILE A 57 -4.43 -0.62 6.71
CA ILE A 57 -4.06 0.19 5.54
C ILE A 57 -3.53 1.57 5.98
N TYR A 58 -4.23 2.24 6.89
CA TYR A 58 -3.79 3.53 7.40
C TYR A 58 -2.41 3.44 8.08
N LYS A 59 -2.21 2.44 8.96
CA LYS A 59 -0.92 2.21 9.63
C LYS A 59 0.19 1.90 8.63
N LEU A 60 -0.09 1.07 7.64
CA LEU A 60 0.87 0.71 6.59
C LEU A 60 1.32 1.94 5.80
N PHE A 61 0.37 2.72 5.27
CA PHE A 61 0.69 3.94 4.50
C PHE A 61 1.43 4.96 5.35
N LYS A 62 0.97 5.21 6.58
CA LYS A 62 1.66 6.12 7.51
C LYS A 62 3.10 5.70 7.77
N LYS A 63 3.35 4.39 7.91
CA LYS A 63 4.70 3.85 8.11
C LYS A 63 5.56 4.01 6.86
N ILE A 64 5.02 3.71 5.67
CA ILE A 64 5.71 3.89 4.39
C ILE A 64 6.09 5.36 4.18
N THR A 65 5.18 6.31 4.42
CA THR A 65 5.45 7.75 4.32
C THR A 65 6.61 8.16 5.21
N ARG A 66 6.60 7.74 6.48
CA ARG A 66 7.69 8.02 7.42
C ARG A 66 9.05 7.46 6.97
N ILE A 67 9.06 6.29 6.33
CA ILE A 67 10.28 5.68 5.79
C ILE A 67 10.80 6.48 4.57
N ASN A 68 9.90 7.07 3.78
CA ASN A 68 10.25 7.79 2.57
C ASN A 68 10.65 9.25 2.82
N GLU A 69 10.17 9.86 3.90
CA GLU A 69 10.56 11.20 4.36
C GLU A 69 11.85 11.20 5.21
N GLY A 70 12.30 10.02 5.66
CA GLY A 70 13.49 9.83 6.50
C GLY A 70 14.77 9.49 5.74
#